data_AF-V5EFC3-F1
#
_entry.id   AF-V5EFC3-F1
#
_cell.length_a   1.000
_cell.length_b   1.000
_cell.length_c   1.000
_cell.angle_alpha   90.00
_cell.angle_beta   90.00
_cell.angle_gamma   90.00
#
_symmetry.space_group_name_H-M   'P 1'
#
loop_
_entity.id
_entity.type
_entity.pdbx_description
1 polymer ?
#
loop_
_entity_poly.entity_id
_entity_poly.type
_entity_poly.pdbx_seq_one_letter_code
_entity_poly.pdbx_strand_id
1 'polypeptide(L)'
;MLAPLTAAVGLTCSGLVSGLTLAYPLLINTHFLDAQGIKISPAAVHVNLSIAQRLTLWERAFKAGYVIPALSLLTAVSLATFALTTDPRNDKTAFAKRLGGGNWQQRKKLILGSAAFTGSLIVFTVIAILPTNSKLMALREAANGKQPIDVAQAEALLNRWTQLHNVRVGAALSGFVMALYAFVAL
;
A
#
# COMPACT_ATOMS: atom_id res chain seq x y z
N MET A 1 17.49 -23.32 8.91
CA MET A 1 16.16 -23.95 8.81
C MET A 1 15.00 -22.97 8.59
N LEU A 2 15.05 -21.72 9.08
CA LEU A 2 13.94 -20.75 8.92
C LEU A 2 13.97 -19.89 7.64
N ALA A 3 15.06 -19.90 6.88
CA ALA A 3 15.23 -19.10 5.65
C ALA A 3 14.10 -19.25 4.60
N PRO A 4 13.62 -20.46 4.24
CA PRO A 4 12.52 -20.58 3.27
C PRO A 4 11.20 -20.02 3.80
N LEU A 5 10.97 -20.12 5.12
CA LEU A 5 9.76 -19.58 5.75
C LEU A 5 9.78 -18.05 5.76
N THR A 6 10.89 -17.42 6.15
CA THR A 6 11.01 -15.95 6.17
C THR A 6 10.96 -15.35 4.77
N ALA A 7 11.53 -16.01 3.76
CA ALA A 7 11.38 -15.62 2.36
C ALA A 7 9.92 -15.72 1.88
N ALA A 8 9.24 -16.84 2.16
CA ALA A 8 7.85 -17.06 1.75
C ALA A 8 6.90 -16.06 2.41
N VAL A 9 7.03 -15.86 3.73
CA VAL A 9 6.23 -14.87 4.47
C VAL A 9 6.50 -13.47 3.94
N GLY A 10 7.77 -13.08 3.79
CA GLY A 10 8.15 -11.76 3.28
C GLY A 10 7.60 -11.48 1.88
N LEU A 11 7.74 -12.41 0.95
CA LEU A 11 7.24 -12.26 -0.42
C LEU A 11 5.71 -12.22 -0.48
N THR A 12 5.04 -13.08 0.28
CA THR A 12 3.57 -13.14 0.32
C THR A 12 2.99 -11.86 0.91
N CYS A 13 3.50 -11.40 2.05
CA CYS A 13 3.06 -10.15 2.67
C CYS A 13 3.34 -8.94 1.76
N SER A 14 4.46 -8.92 1.04
CA SER A 14 4.78 -7.86 0.07
C SER A 14 3.75 -7.81 -1.06
N GLY A 15 3.37 -8.97 -1.60
CA GLY A 15 2.32 -9.07 -2.61
C GLY A 15 0.95 -8.62 -2.11
N LEU A 16 0.57 -8.99 -0.88
CA LEU A 16 -0.68 -8.54 -0.26
C LEU A 16 -0.70 -7.02 -0.03
N VAL A 17 0.40 -6.43 0.45
CA VAL A 17 0.51 -4.97 0.63
C VAL A 17 0.35 -4.25 -0.71
N SER A 18 1.05 -4.71 -1.75
CA SER A 18 0.92 -4.16 -3.11
C SER A 18 -0.50 -4.27 -3.64
N GLY A 19 -1.10 -5.47 -3.59
CA GLY A 19 -2.47 -5.71 -4.07
C GLY A 19 -3.53 -4.89 -3.34
N LEU A 20 -3.49 -4.85 -2.00
CA LEU A 20 -4.45 -4.11 -1.19
C LEU A 20 -4.32 -2.59 -1.38
N THR A 21 -3.10 -2.07 -1.53
CA THR A 21 -2.90 -0.65 -1.83
C THR A 21 -3.40 -0.29 -3.22
N LEU A 22 -3.15 -1.15 -4.23
CA LEU A 22 -3.62 -0.99 -5.62
C LEU A 22 -5.14 -1.12 -5.79
N ALA A 23 -5.80 -1.92 -4.95
CA ALA A 23 -7.25 -2.08 -5.02
C ALA A 23 -7.99 -0.74 -4.88
N TYR A 24 -7.46 0.20 -4.09
CA TYR A 24 -8.08 1.50 -3.89
C TYR A 24 -8.11 2.36 -5.16
N PRO A 25 -6.99 2.68 -5.85
CA PRO A 25 -7.07 3.46 -7.07
C PRO A 25 -7.85 2.78 -8.19
N LEU A 26 -7.89 1.44 -8.22
CA LEU A 26 -8.59 0.69 -9.27
C LEU A 26 -10.10 0.60 -9.04
N LEU A 27 -10.53 0.37 -7.80
CA LEU A 27 -11.93 0.08 -7.47
C LEU A 27 -12.65 1.25 -6.79
N ILE A 28 -11.90 2.15 -6.15
CA ILE A 28 -12.44 3.14 -5.24
C ILE A 28 -12.32 4.52 -5.86
N ASN A 29 -11.13 4.97 -6.31
CA ASN A 29 -10.96 6.33 -6.89
C ASN A 29 -11.96 6.69 -8.01
N THR A 30 -12.37 5.73 -8.83
CA THR A 30 -13.35 5.90 -9.93
C THR A 30 -14.74 6.32 -9.45
N HIS A 31 -15.07 6.10 -8.17
CA HIS A 31 -16.34 6.50 -7.56
C HIS A 31 -16.26 7.82 -6.79
N PHE A 32 -15.07 8.42 -6.67
CA PHE A 32 -14.83 9.54 -5.76
C PHE A 32 -14.22 10.75 -6.43
N LEU A 33 -13.40 10.55 -7.46
CA LEU A 33 -12.70 11.62 -8.16
C LEU A 33 -13.41 11.99 -9.47
N ASP A 34 -14.08 11.03 -10.09
CA ASP A 34 -14.79 11.23 -11.34
C ASP A 34 -16.27 11.57 -11.10
N ALA A 35 -16.77 12.58 -11.79
CA ALA A 35 -18.19 12.88 -11.87
C ALA A 35 -18.90 11.78 -12.70
N GLN A 36 -19.32 10.70 -12.02
CA GLN A 36 -19.92 9.52 -12.63
C GLN A 36 -21.15 9.85 -13.49
N GLY A 37 -21.93 10.85 -13.09
CA GLY A 37 -23.13 11.30 -13.79
C GLY A 37 -22.88 11.79 -15.22
N ILE A 38 -21.65 12.20 -15.56
CA ILE A 38 -21.27 12.62 -16.91
C ILE A 38 -21.09 11.42 -17.85
N LYS A 39 -20.77 10.24 -17.31
CA LYS A 39 -20.53 9.00 -18.07
C LYS A 39 -21.81 8.20 -18.37
N ILE A 40 -22.98 8.68 -17.93
CA ILE A 40 -24.29 8.05 -18.13
C ILE A 40 -25.00 8.75 -19.29
N SER A 41 -25.72 8.02 -20.13
CA SER A 41 -26.51 8.60 -21.23
C SER A 41 -28.01 8.35 -21.02
N PRO A 42 -28.85 9.41 -20.88
CA PRO A 42 -28.46 10.82 -20.80
C PRO A 42 -27.71 11.16 -19.50
N ALA A 43 -26.93 12.25 -19.52
CA ALA A 43 -26.14 12.67 -18.37
C ALA A 43 -27.03 12.93 -17.14
N ALA A 44 -26.67 12.32 -16.02
CA ALA A 44 -27.50 12.27 -14.82
C ALA A 44 -26.71 12.79 -13.62
N VAL A 45 -26.72 14.11 -13.41
CA VAL A 45 -25.92 14.80 -12.37
C VAL A 45 -26.28 14.32 -10.95
N HIS A 46 -27.53 13.94 -10.72
CA HIS A 46 -28.02 13.41 -9.44
C HIS A 46 -27.40 12.05 -9.05
N VAL A 47 -26.68 11.39 -9.97
CA VAL A 47 -25.99 10.12 -9.71
C VAL A 47 -24.62 10.34 -9.03
N ASN A 48 -24.11 11.58 -9.00
CA ASN A 48 -22.88 11.90 -8.28
C ASN A 48 -23.08 11.81 -6.76
N LEU A 49 -22.13 11.18 -6.08
CA LEU A 49 -22.14 11.10 -4.62
C LEU A 49 -21.96 12.50 -4.01
N SER A 50 -22.78 12.82 -3.02
CA SER A 50 -22.58 14.01 -2.19
C SER A 50 -21.26 13.93 -1.43
N ILE A 51 -20.73 15.08 -1.00
CA ILE A 51 -19.47 15.11 -0.26
C ILE A 51 -19.52 14.25 1.02
N ALA A 52 -20.66 14.21 1.72
CA ALA A 52 -20.85 13.37 2.89
C ALA A 52 -20.81 11.86 2.56
N GLN A 53 -21.39 11.48 1.41
CA GLN A 53 -21.32 10.10 0.91
C GLN A 53 -19.89 9.73 0.51
N ARG A 54 -19.17 10.63 -0.17
CA ARG A 54 -17.75 10.45 -0.54
C ARG A 54 -16.87 10.29 0.70
N LEU A 55 -17.04 11.13 1.73
CA LEU A 55 -16.33 11.02 3.00
C LEU A 55 -16.61 9.69 3.71
N THR A 56 -17.86 9.22 3.68
CA THR A 56 -18.24 7.92 4.26
C THR A 56 -17.61 6.74 3.51
N LEU A 57 -17.64 6.77 2.18
CA LEU A 57 -17.03 5.73 1.36
C LEU A 57 -15.50 5.73 1.55
N TRP A 58 -14.90 6.90 1.75
CA TRP A 58 -13.46 7.07 1.98
C TRP A 58 -13.07 6.45 3.31
N GLU A 59 -13.83 6.72 4.36
CA GLU A 59 -13.60 6.18 5.70
C GLU A 59 -13.66 4.65 5.71
N ARG A 60 -14.67 4.05 5.04
CA ARG A 60 -14.79 2.58 4.94
C ARG A 60 -13.56 1.98 4.28
N ALA A 61 -13.13 2.59 3.18
CA ALA A 61 -11.96 2.14 2.43
C ALA A 61 -10.65 2.35 3.22
N PHE A 62 -10.54 3.46 3.94
CA PHE A 62 -9.42 3.74 4.84
C PHE A 62 -9.33 2.70 5.96
N LYS A 63 -10.44 2.39 6.63
CA LYS A 63 -10.50 1.38 7.70
C LYS A 63 -10.16 -0.02 7.20
N ALA A 64 -10.60 -0.40 5.99
CA ALA A 64 -10.18 -1.66 5.37
C ALA A 64 -8.65 -1.75 5.18
N GLY A 65 -7.99 -0.61 5.01
CA GLY A 65 -6.53 -0.50 4.87
C GLY A 65 -5.72 -0.64 6.16
N TYR A 66 -6.34 -0.82 7.34
CA TYR A 66 -5.62 -0.94 8.62
C TYR A 66 -4.71 -2.17 8.73
N VAL A 67 -4.92 -3.17 7.89
CA VAL A 67 -4.05 -4.35 7.81
C VAL A 67 -2.71 -4.05 7.11
N ILE A 68 -2.64 -2.99 6.28
CA ILE A 68 -1.47 -2.68 5.45
C ILE A 68 -0.20 -2.41 6.28
N PRO A 69 -0.21 -1.58 7.35
CA PRO A 69 0.98 -1.35 8.16
C PRO A 69 1.53 -2.62 8.82
N ALA A 70 0.64 -3.49 9.32
CA ALA A 70 1.04 -4.75 9.95
C ALA A 70 1.72 -5.69 8.93
N LEU A 71 1.12 -5.86 7.75
CA LEU A 71 1.72 -6.64 6.67
C LEU A 71 3.02 -6.01 6.14
N SER A 72 3.12 -4.68 6.12
CA SER A 72 4.32 -3.97 5.71
C SER A 72 5.47 -4.21 6.70
N LEU A 73 5.19 -4.22 8.00
CA LEU A 73 6.16 -4.53 9.03
C LEU A 73 6.62 -6.00 8.92
N LEU A 74 5.68 -6.93 8.78
CA LEU A 74 6.00 -8.35 8.59
C LEU A 74 6.86 -8.58 7.35
N THR A 75 6.54 -7.88 6.25
CA THR A 75 7.35 -7.91 5.01
C THR A 75 8.77 -7.42 5.28
N ALA A 76 8.91 -6.23 5.86
CA ALA A 76 10.21 -5.61 6.10
C ALA A 76 11.09 -6.47 7.00
N VAL A 77 10.55 -6.94 8.13
CA VAL A 77 11.28 -7.79 9.08
C VAL A 77 11.64 -9.13 8.46
N SER A 78 10.70 -9.79 7.78
CA SER A 78 10.92 -11.13 7.24
C SER A 78 11.93 -11.14 6.09
N LEU A 79 11.83 -10.17 5.16
CA LEU A 79 12.78 -10.02 4.05
C LEU A 79 14.16 -9.57 4.53
N ALA A 80 14.24 -8.63 5.48
CA ALA A 80 15.52 -8.21 6.05
C ALA A 80 16.19 -9.38 6.80
N THR A 81 15.42 -10.10 7.62
CA THR A 81 15.91 -11.30 8.33
C THR A 81 16.43 -12.33 7.33
N PHE A 82 15.68 -12.64 6.28
CA PHE A 82 16.12 -13.55 5.24
C PHE A 82 17.45 -13.10 4.60
N ALA A 83 17.54 -11.85 4.16
CA ALA A 83 18.72 -11.31 3.49
C ALA A 83 19.98 -11.24 4.38
N LEU A 84 19.79 -11.07 5.69
CA LEU A 84 20.89 -10.94 6.66
C LEU A 84 21.34 -12.28 7.24
N THR A 85 20.44 -13.24 7.39
CA THR A 85 20.73 -14.54 8.03
C THR A 85 21.04 -15.66 7.04
N THR A 86 20.66 -15.51 5.76
CA THR A 86 20.96 -16.51 4.74
C THR A 86 22.38 -16.33 4.22
N ASP A 87 23.20 -17.37 4.37
CA ASP A 87 24.50 -17.48 3.72
C ASP A 87 24.47 -18.67 2.75
N PRO A 88 24.35 -18.44 1.43
CA PRO A 88 24.27 -19.53 0.46
C PRO A 88 25.52 -20.41 0.39
N ARG A 89 26.66 -19.96 0.93
CA ARG A 89 27.90 -20.75 0.97
C ARG A 89 27.87 -21.80 2.08
N ASN A 90 27.15 -21.52 3.16
CA ASN A 90 27.09 -22.36 4.36
C ASN A 90 25.71 -23.01 4.57
N ASP A 91 24.65 -22.47 3.97
CA ASP A 91 23.29 -22.99 4.09
C ASP A 91 23.07 -24.17 3.15
N LYS A 92 22.91 -25.36 3.73
CA LYS A 92 22.76 -26.62 3.00
C LYS A 92 21.36 -26.84 2.42
N THR A 93 20.41 -25.93 2.65
CA THR A 93 19.04 -26.09 2.14
C THR A 93 19.00 -25.98 0.61
N ALA A 94 18.18 -26.82 -0.04
CA ALA A 94 18.00 -26.80 -1.49
C ALA A 94 17.53 -25.43 -2.01
N PHE A 95 16.76 -24.71 -1.20
CA PHE A 95 16.30 -23.35 -1.49
C PHE A 95 17.45 -22.33 -1.51
N ALA A 96 18.32 -22.34 -0.50
CA ALA A 96 19.49 -21.47 -0.46
C ALA A 96 20.48 -21.77 -1.59
N LYS A 97 20.66 -23.05 -1.97
CA LYS A 97 21.48 -23.42 -3.14
C LYS A 97 20.89 -22.93 -4.46
N ARG A 98 19.56 -23.01 -4.64
CA ARG A 98 18.87 -22.50 -5.83
C ARG A 98 18.97 -20.98 -5.97
N LEU A 99 18.92 -20.26 -4.85
CA LEU A 99 19.10 -18.80 -4.82
C LEU A 99 20.58 -18.36 -4.74
N GLY A 100 21.46 -19.28 -4.37
CA GLY A 100 22.89 -19.07 -4.11
C GLY A 100 23.79 -19.11 -5.34
N GLY A 101 23.23 -19.10 -6.55
CA GLY A 101 24.01 -18.88 -7.78
C GLY A 101 24.83 -17.59 -7.72
N GLY A 102 25.72 -17.37 -8.70
CA GLY A 102 26.77 -16.34 -8.70
C GLY A 102 26.35 -14.89 -8.38
N ASN A 103 25.05 -14.57 -8.32
CA ASN A 103 24.49 -13.24 -8.12
C ASN A 103 23.93 -12.96 -6.71
N TRP A 104 24.28 -13.73 -5.67
CA TRP A 104 23.73 -13.54 -4.32
C TRP A 104 23.84 -12.10 -3.78
N GLN A 105 24.95 -11.41 -4.02
CA GLN A 105 25.12 -10.03 -3.55
C GLN A 105 24.10 -9.07 -4.17
N GLN A 106 23.77 -9.26 -5.45
CA GLN A 106 22.73 -8.48 -6.12
C GLN A 106 21.34 -8.83 -5.58
N ARG A 107 21.04 -10.12 -5.38
CA ARG A 107 19.78 -10.55 -4.76
C ARG A 107 19.60 -9.94 -3.38
N LYS A 108 20.64 -10.01 -2.54
CA LYS A 108 20.63 -9.44 -1.19
C LYS A 108 20.31 -7.95 -1.19
N LYS A 109 20.93 -7.17 -2.10
CA LYS A 109 20.64 -5.73 -2.26
C LYS A 109 19.18 -5.48 -2.63
N LEU A 110 18.62 -6.26 -3.55
CA LEU A 110 17.23 -6.11 -3.98
C LEU A 110 16.22 -6.50 -2.90
N ILE A 111 16.51 -7.58 -2.14
CA ILE A 111 15.65 -8.01 -1.03
C ILE A 111 15.68 -6.97 0.10
N LEU A 112 16.86 -6.44 0.45
CA LEU A 112 16.98 -5.37 1.44
C LEU A 112 16.33 -4.07 0.95
N GLY A 113 16.48 -3.75 -0.34
CA GLY A 113 15.77 -2.62 -0.96
C GLY A 113 14.25 -2.78 -0.86
N SER A 114 13.72 -3.96 -1.16
CA SER A 114 12.30 -4.28 -0.99
C SER A 114 11.85 -4.12 0.46
N ALA A 115 12.61 -4.67 1.42
CA ALA A 115 12.33 -4.52 2.85
C ALA A 115 12.30 -3.03 3.27
N ALA A 116 13.25 -2.23 2.80
CA ALA A 116 13.33 -0.80 3.10
C ALA A 116 12.17 -0.02 2.48
N PHE A 117 11.85 -0.25 1.19
CA PHE A 117 10.71 0.39 0.52
C PHE A 117 9.40 0.09 1.24
N THR A 118 9.14 -1.18 1.54
CA THR A 118 7.90 -1.58 2.23
C THR A 118 7.88 -1.10 3.68
N GLY A 119 9.00 -1.15 4.40
CA GLY A 119 9.09 -0.61 5.76
C GLY A 119 8.90 0.91 5.83
N SER A 120 9.42 1.65 4.83
CA SER A 120 9.28 3.10 4.74
C SER A 120 7.82 3.56 4.61
N LEU A 121 6.93 2.69 4.13
CA LEU A 121 5.49 2.98 4.04
C LEU A 121 4.89 3.28 5.40
N ILE A 122 5.38 2.67 6.47
CA ILE A 122 4.89 2.90 7.83
C ILE A 122 5.22 4.33 8.24
N VAL A 123 6.49 4.72 8.08
CA VAL A 123 6.97 6.08 8.38
C VAL A 123 6.24 7.11 7.53
N PHE A 124 6.12 6.87 6.22
CA PHE A 124 5.39 7.74 5.31
C PHE A 124 3.91 7.87 5.68
N THR A 125 3.28 6.78 6.10
CA THR A 125 1.87 6.79 6.52
C THR A 125 1.68 7.67 7.76
N VAL A 126 2.57 7.55 8.76
CA VAL A 126 2.50 8.35 9.99
C VAL A 126 2.78 9.83 9.73
N ILE A 127 3.79 10.15 8.93
CA ILE A 127 4.23 11.54 8.74
C ILE A 127 3.36 12.27 7.72
N ALA A 128 3.07 11.64 6.58
CA ALA A 128 2.43 12.32 5.45
C ALA A 128 0.92 12.07 5.35
N ILE A 129 0.47 10.83 5.58
CA ILE A 129 -0.94 10.46 5.37
C ILE A 129 -1.79 10.76 6.60
N LEU A 130 -1.30 10.46 7.81
CA LEU A 130 -2.05 10.60 9.05
C LEU A 130 -2.63 12.01 9.26
N PRO A 131 -1.90 13.12 9.03
CA PRO A 131 -2.48 14.46 9.19
C PRO A 131 -3.67 14.72 8.27
N THR A 132 -3.61 14.19 7.04
CA THR A 132 -4.71 14.30 6.06
C THR A 132 -5.90 13.45 6.50
N ASN A 133 -5.66 12.23 6.99
CA ASN A 133 -6.70 11.35 7.52
C ASN A 133 -7.43 11.97 8.72
N SER A 134 -6.71 12.57 9.66
CA SER A 134 -7.31 13.20 10.84
C SER A 134 -8.26 14.33 10.45
N LYS A 135 -7.86 15.17 9.48
CA LYS A 135 -8.72 16.26 8.96
C LYS A 135 -9.96 15.72 8.23
N LEU A 136 -9.79 14.69 7.40
CA LEU A 136 -10.91 14.05 6.70
C LEU A 136 -11.88 13.35 7.66
N MET A 137 -11.38 12.74 8.74
CA MET A 137 -12.23 12.13 9.77
C MET A 137 -13.05 13.18 10.50
N ALA A 138 -12.45 14.31 10.88
CA ALA A 138 -13.17 15.42 11.51
C ALA A 138 -14.29 15.97 10.61
N LEU A 139 -14.01 16.16 9.30
CA LEU A 139 -15.02 16.58 8.33
C LEU A 139 -16.14 15.53 8.15
N ARG A 140 -15.79 14.25 8.18
CA ARG A 140 -16.77 13.16 8.13
C ARG A 140 -17.67 13.17 9.35
N GLU A 141 -17.12 13.36 10.55
CA GLU A 141 -17.89 13.45 11.80
C GLU A 141 -18.82 14.66 11.79
N ALA A 142 -18.33 15.83 11.37
CA ALA A 142 -19.14 17.03 11.19
C ALA A 142 -20.29 16.82 10.18
N ALA A 143 -20.00 16.19 9.04
CA ALA A 143 -20.99 15.88 8.01
C ALA A 143 -22.11 14.95 8.54
N ASN A 144 -21.75 13.91 9.29
CA ASN A 144 -22.72 13.01 9.92
C ASN A 144 -23.53 13.70 11.03
N GLY A 145 -22.91 14.66 11.74
CA GLY A 145 -23.58 15.52 12.70
C GLY A 145 -24.48 16.59 12.07
N LYS A 146 -24.65 16.59 10.74
CA LYS A 146 -25.40 17.60 9.97
C LYS A 146 -24.88 19.02 10.17
N GLN A 147 -23.61 19.16 10.55
CA GLN A 147 -22.96 20.46 10.66
C GLN A 147 -22.58 20.99 9.27
N PRO A 148 -22.55 22.31 9.07
CA PRO A 148 -22.05 22.89 7.83
C PRO A 148 -20.58 22.50 7.66
N ILE A 149 -20.24 21.97 6.48
CA ILE A 149 -18.88 21.58 6.11
C ILE A 149 -18.41 22.40 4.92
N ASP A 150 -17.14 22.77 4.93
CA ASP A 150 -16.50 23.39 3.77
C ASP A 150 -16.23 22.31 2.71
N VAL A 151 -17.04 22.34 1.65
CA VAL A 151 -16.96 21.39 0.53
C VAL A 151 -15.62 21.52 -0.20
N ALA A 152 -15.13 22.74 -0.41
CA ALA A 152 -13.88 22.98 -1.13
C ALA A 152 -12.69 22.43 -0.34
N GLN A 153 -12.70 22.61 0.98
CA GLN A 153 -11.70 22.02 1.86
C GLN A 153 -11.74 20.48 1.82
N ALA A 154 -12.93 19.88 1.88
CA ALA A 154 -13.09 18.43 1.83
C ALA A 154 -12.56 17.85 0.50
N GLU A 155 -12.84 18.50 -0.63
CA GLU A 155 -12.33 18.08 -1.94
C GLU A 155 -10.82 18.22 -2.06
N ALA A 156 -10.24 19.33 -1.58
CA ALA A 156 -8.80 19.51 -1.55
C ALA A 156 -8.09 18.42 -0.73
N LEU A 157 -8.66 18.05 0.42
CA LEU A 157 -8.13 17.01 1.27
C LEU A 157 -8.28 15.61 0.65
N LEU A 158 -9.41 15.30 0.00
CA LEU A 158 -9.59 14.04 -0.72
C LEU A 158 -8.58 13.91 -1.87
N ASN A 159 -8.41 14.97 -2.67
CA ASN A 159 -7.41 14.99 -3.74
C ASN A 159 -5.99 14.81 -3.20
N ARG A 160 -5.65 15.51 -2.10
CA ARG A 160 -4.35 15.36 -1.44
C ARG A 160 -4.15 13.94 -0.93
N TRP A 161 -5.17 13.35 -0.31
CA TRP A 161 -5.14 11.99 0.17
C TRP A 161 -4.89 11.00 -0.96
N THR A 162 -5.57 11.16 -2.11
CA THR A 162 -5.35 10.34 -3.30
C THR A 162 -3.91 10.42 -3.79
N GLN A 163 -3.33 11.62 -3.88
CA GLN A 163 -1.94 11.79 -4.31
C GLN A 163 -0.98 11.04 -3.39
N LEU A 164 -1.15 11.20 -2.07
CA LEU A 164 -0.33 10.51 -1.08
C LEU A 164 -0.52 8.99 -1.13
N HIS A 165 -1.76 8.52 -1.33
CA HIS A 165 -2.04 7.10 -1.48
C HIS A 165 -1.39 6.52 -2.74
N ASN A 166 -1.38 7.26 -3.85
CA ASN A 166 -0.70 6.83 -5.08
C ASN A 166 0.83 6.70 -4.89
N VAL A 167 1.45 7.58 -4.10
CA VAL A 167 2.86 7.43 -3.71
C VAL A 167 3.06 6.14 -2.93
N ARG A 168 2.19 5.85 -1.95
CA ARG A 168 2.21 4.60 -1.19
C ARG A 168 2.05 3.37 -2.09
N VAL A 169 1.16 3.43 -3.08
CA VAL A 169 0.96 2.38 -4.09
C VAL A 169 2.22 2.15 -4.91
N GLY A 170 2.83 3.22 -5.43
CA GLY A 170 4.05 3.12 -6.23
C GLY A 170 5.21 2.51 -5.46
N ALA A 171 5.39 2.91 -4.19
CA ALA A 171 6.42 2.35 -3.32
C ALA A 171 6.16 0.87 -2.97
N ALA A 172 4.91 0.50 -2.65
CA ALA A 172 4.52 -0.89 -2.40
C ALA A 172 4.74 -1.80 -3.61
N LEU A 173 4.32 -1.34 -4.80
CA LEU A 173 4.48 -2.08 -6.04
C LEU A 173 5.96 -2.24 -6.41
N SER A 174 6.74 -1.16 -6.29
CA SER A 174 8.19 -1.20 -6.55
C SER A 174 8.90 -2.17 -5.60
N GLY A 175 8.58 -2.12 -4.30
CA GLY A 175 9.09 -3.06 -3.32
C GLY A 175 8.74 -4.51 -3.65
N PHE A 176 7.50 -4.79 -4.05
CA PHE A 176 7.08 -6.12 -4.45
C PHE A 176 7.81 -6.62 -5.70
N VAL A 177 7.90 -5.79 -6.75
CA VAL A 177 8.60 -6.14 -8.00
C VAL A 177 10.08 -6.43 -7.75
N MET A 178 10.74 -5.63 -6.90
CA MET A 178 12.13 -5.88 -6.51
C MET A 178 12.31 -7.24 -5.82
N ALA A 179 11.43 -7.59 -4.87
CA ALA A 179 11.47 -8.89 -4.21
C ALA A 179 11.20 -10.02 -5.21
N LEU A 180 10.16 -9.90 -6.03
CA LEU A 180 9.79 -10.92 -7.00
C LEU A 180 10.94 -11.18 -7.99
N TYR A 181 11.53 -10.12 -8.53
CA TYR A 181 12.70 -10.22 -9.42
C TYR A 181 13.88 -10.90 -8.72
N ALA A 182 14.15 -10.55 -7.46
CA ALA A 182 15.23 -11.15 -6.69
C ALA A 182 15.03 -12.64 -6.38
N PHE A 183 13.78 -13.11 -6.24
CA PHE A 183 13.46 -14.50 -5.93
C PHE A 183 13.20 -15.38 -7.16
N VAL A 184 12.72 -14.80 -8.27
CA VAL A 184 12.24 -15.56 -9.44
C VAL A 184 13.16 -15.45 -10.65
N ALA A 185 13.75 -14.28 -10.90
CA ALA A 185 14.39 -13.96 -12.18
C ALA A 185 15.92 -13.89 -12.14
N LEU A 186 16.50 -13.46 -11.01
CA LEU A 186 17.95 -13.60 -10.78
C LEU A 186 18.30 -15.05 -10.49
#